data_AF-A0A7K0MZ61-F1
#
_entry.id   AF-A0A7K0MZ61-F1
#
_cell.length_a   1.000
_cell.length_b   1.000
_cell.length_c   1.000
_cell.angle_alpha   90.00
_cell.angle_beta   90.00
_cell.angle_gamma   90.00
#
_symmetry.space_group_name_H-M   'P 1'
#
loop_
_entity.id
_entity.type
_entity.pdbx_description
1 polymer ?
#
loop_
_entity_poly.entity_id
_entity_poly.type
_entity_poly.pdbx_seq_one_letter_code
_entity_poly.pdbx_strand_id
1 'polypeptide(L)' 'MRGDFALETVYDDDPVAVAVGFAEPGAKWIHVVDLDAARTGTAAHLGVIKDICASVKSRVQSGGGVRT' A
#
# COMPACT_ATOMS: atom_id res chain seq x y z
N MET A 1 -8.39 -18.71 8.20
CA MET A 1 -7.03 -18.25 7.86
C MET A 1 -6.79 -17.00 8.67
N ARG A 2 -5.89 -17.09 9.66
CA ARG A 2 -5.65 -16.04 10.66
C ARG A 2 -4.79 -14.95 10.01
N GLY A 3 -5.23 -13.70 10.12
CA GLY A 3 -4.34 -12.56 9.95
C GLY A 3 -3.42 -12.53 11.17
N ASP A 4 -2.26 -13.17 11.07
CA ASP A 4 -1.20 -12.99 12.05
C ASP A 4 -0.52 -11.64 11.76
N PHE A 5 -0.95 -10.62 12.50
CA PHE A 5 -0.40 -9.26 12.48
C PHE A 5 1.03 -9.18 13.06
N ALA A 6 1.61 -10.31 13.47
CA ALA A 6 2.96 -10.41 14.01
C ALA A 6 4.04 -10.69 12.93
N LEU A 7 3.63 -10.89 11.67
CA LEU A 7 4.50 -10.96 10.50
C LEU A 7 4.35 -9.70 9.66
N GLU A 8 4.46 -8.55 10.31
CA GLU A 8 4.71 -7.30 9.59
C GLU A 8 6.18 -7.33 9.14
N THR A 9 6.41 -7.92 7.97
CA THR A 9 7.70 -7.74 7.31
C THR A 9 7.75 -6.28 6.86
N VAL A 10 8.40 -5.44 7.66
CA VAL A 10 8.72 -4.06 7.28
C VAL A 10 9.69 -4.15 6.10
N TYR A 11 9.14 -4.17 4.90
CA TYR A 11 9.89 -4.04 3.67
C TYR A 11 10.08 -2.56 3.41
N ASP A 12 11.27 -2.09 3.78
CA ASP A 12 11.87 -0.80 3.43
C ASP A 12 11.19 0.48 3.99
N ASP A 13 12.03 1.40 4.46
CA ASP A 13 11.64 2.69 5.04
C ASP A 13 10.96 3.64 4.03
N ASP A 14 10.87 3.26 2.75
CA ASP A 14 10.20 4.02 1.69
C ASP A 14 9.23 3.15 0.87
N PRO A 15 7.92 3.19 1.19
CA PRO A 15 6.90 2.45 0.44
C PRO A 15 6.75 2.90 -1.02
N VAL A 16 7.21 4.12 -1.38
CA VAL A 16 7.22 4.60 -2.76
C VAL A 16 8.31 3.88 -3.54
N ALA A 17 9.52 3.76 -2.99
CA ALA A 17 10.62 3.04 -3.60
C ALA A 17 10.26 1.57 -3.86
N VAL A 18 9.59 0.93 -2.90
CA VAL A 18 9.08 -0.45 -3.06
C VAL A 18 8.08 -0.54 -4.23
N ALA A 19 7.13 0.39 -4.32
CA ALA A 19 6.16 0.40 -5.40
C ALA A 19 6.82 0.63 -6.78
N VAL A 20 7.83 1.50 -6.85
CA VAL A 20 8.63 1.69 -8.08
C VAL A 20 9.35 0.40 -8.46
N GLY A 21 9.99 -0.29 -7.50
CA GLY A 21 10.66 -1.56 -7.74
C GLY A 21 9.73 -2.66 -8.27
N PHE A 22 8.44 -2.64 -7.91
CA PHE A 22 7.43 -3.51 -8.54
C PHE A 22 7.00 -3.03 -9.93
N ALA A 23 6.88 -1.73 -10.14
CA ALA A 23 6.48 -1.15 -11.42
C ALA A 23 7.55 -1.35 -12.52
N GLU A 24 8.84 -1.24 -12.18
CA GLU A 24 9.98 -1.38 -13.10
C GLU A 24 9.99 -2.67 -13.94
N PRO A 25 9.80 -3.87 -13.37
CA PRO A 25 9.71 -5.12 -14.15
C PRO A 25 8.41 -5.24 -14.95
N GLY A 26 7.55 -4.21 -14.95
CA GLY A 26 6.34 -4.16 -15.76
C GLY A 26 5.07 -4.59 -15.03
N ALA A 27 5.04 -4.53 -13.69
CA ALA A 27 3.80 -4.81 -12.96
C ALA A 27 2.72 -3.82 -13.39
N LYS A 28 1.57 -4.35 -13.82
CA LYS A 28 0.43 -3.52 -14.27
C LYS A 28 -0.43 -3.04 -13.12
N TRP A 29 -0.39 -3.75 -11.99
CA TRP A 29 -1.19 -3.50 -10.82
C TRP A 29 -0.35 -3.60 -9.56
N ILE A 30 -0.54 -2.63 -8.66
CA ILE A 30 0.06 -2.58 -7.33
C ILE A 30 -1.09 -2.54 -6.33
N HIS A 31 -1.13 -3.52 -5.43
CA HIS A 31 -2.14 -3.57 -4.37
C HIS A 31 -1.50 -3.10 -3.06
N VAL A 32 -2.01 -1.99 -2.51
CA VAL A 32 -1.54 -1.38 -1.28
C VAL A 32 -2.60 -1.60 -0.20
N VAL A 33 -2.20 -2.11 0.96
CA VAL A 33 -3.09 -2.30 2.10
C VAL A 33 -2.70 -1.35 3.22
N ASP A 34 -3.56 -0.36 3.50
CA ASP A 34 -3.46 0.49 4.68
C ASP A 34 -4.04 -0.25 5.89
N LEU A 35 -3.14 -0.89 6.66
CA LEU A 35 -3.47 -1.64 7.86
C LEU A 35 -4.03 -0.75 8.98
N ASP A 36 -3.57 0.50 9.07
CA ASP A 36 -4.08 1.45 10.06
C ASP A 36 -5.48 1.91 9.70
N ALA A 37 -5.78 2.14 8.43
CA ALA A 37 -7.15 2.37 8.00
C ALA A 37 -8.02 1.12 8.23
N ALA A 38 -7.51 -0.08 7.94
CA ALA A 38 -8.25 -1.32 8.22
C ALA A 38 -8.59 -1.50 9.71
N ARG A 39 -7.72 -1.04 10.60
CA ARG A 39 -7.86 -1.18 12.06
C ARG A 39 -8.65 -0.04 12.71
N THR A 40 -8.38 1.20 12.32
CA THR A 40 -8.93 2.42 12.95
C THR A 40 -10.10 3.03 12.17
N GLY A 41 -10.30 2.61 10.92
CA GLY A 41 -11.23 3.25 9.99
C GLY A 41 -10.77 4.62 9.48
N THR A 42 -9.58 5.08 9.89
CA THR A 42 -9.05 6.38 9.52
C THR A 42 -7.95 6.19 8.47
N ALA A 43 -8.11 6.81 7.31
CA ALA A 43 -7.16 6.72 6.21
C ALA A 43 -5.94 7.63 6.42
N ALA A 44 -5.14 7.32 7.45
CA ALA A 44 -3.99 8.12 7.87
C ALA A 44 -2.85 8.13 6.84
N HIS A 45 -2.76 7.11 5.97
CA HIS A 45 -1.68 6.98 4.99
C HIS A 45 -2.08 7.35 3.55
N LEU A 46 -3.17 8.12 3.37
CA LEU A 46 -3.58 8.61 2.05
C LEU A 46 -2.49 9.41 1.32
N GLY A 47 -1.67 10.16 2.05
CA GLY A 47 -0.54 10.91 1.47
C GLY A 47 0.46 9.97 0.78
N VAL A 48 0.85 8.91 1.48
CA VAL A 48 1.78 7.89 0.95
C VAL A 48 1.20 7.19 -0.28
N ILE A 49 -0.08 6.82 -0.25
CA ILE A 49 -0.76 6.19 -1.40
C ILE A 49 -0.74 7.15 -2.61
N LYS A 50 -0.95 8.44 -2.38
CA LYS A 50 -0.90 9.46 -3.43
C LYS A 50 0.51 9.57 -4.04
N ASP A 51 1.54 9.54 -3.21
CA ASP A 51 2.94 9.61 -3.66
C ASP A 51 3.33 8.36 -4.46
N ILE A 52 2.85 7.18 -4.06
CA ILE A 52 2.98 5.95 -4.83
C ILE A 52 2.32 6.11 -6.22
N CYS A 53 1.05 6.54 -6.26
CA CYS A 53 0.32 6.76 -7.50
C CYS A 53 1.00 7.77 -8.44
N ALA A 54 1.70 8.77 -7.89
CA ALA A 54 2.45 9.74 -8.67
C ALA A 54 3.78 9.19 -9.22
N SER A 55 4.37 8.19 -8.55
CA SER A 55 5.70 7.67 -8.84
C SER A 55 5.70 6.48 -9.80
N VAL A 56 4.56 5.81 -9.97
CA VAL A 56 4.43 4.62 -10.84
C VAL A 56 3.44 4.84 -11.97
N LYS A 57 3.69 4.21 -13.12
CA LYS A 57 2.72 4.17 -14.24
C LYS A 57 1.69 3.04 -14.08
N SER A 58 1.93 2.13 -13.13
CA SER A 58 1.07 1.01 -12.81
C SER A 58 -0.24 1.47 -12.18
N ARG A 59 -1.30 0.68 -12.33
CA ARG A 59 -2.56 0.95 -11.65
C ARG A 59 -2.42 0.61 -10.17
N VAL A 60 -2.78 1.54 -9.30
CA VAL A 60 -2.70 1.33 -7.85
C VAL A 60 -4.11 1.07 -7.32
N GLN A 61 -4.25 -0.02 -6.57
CA GLN A 61 -5.45 -0.32 -5.81
C GLN A 61 -5.11 -0.22 -4.32
N SER A 62 -5.79 0.67 -3.60
CA SER A 62 -5.66 0.77 -2.14
C SER A 62 -6.84 0.08 -1.44
N GLY A 63 -6.54 -0.81 -0.50
CA GLY A 63 -7.50 -1.35 0.46
C GLY A 63 -7.12 -0.90 1.87
N GLY A 64 -8.09 -0.77 2.78
CA GLY A 64 -7.81 -0.31 4.14
C GLY A 64 -8.96 0.55 4.64
N GLY A 65 -9.85 -0.05 5.41
CA GLY A 65 -10.83 0.73 6.17
C GLY A 65 -11.92 1.43 5.36
N VAL A 66 -12.20 1.02 4.11
CA VAL A 66 -13.40 1.48 3.40
C VAL A 66 -14.62 0.95 4.16
N ARG A 67 -15.03 1.68 5.19
CA ARG A 67 -16.37 1.64 5.74
C ARG A 67 -17.14 2.70 4.96
N THR A 68 -18.19 2.22 4.29
CA THR A 68 -19.11 3.00 3.46
C THR A 68 -19.79 4.11 4.25
#